data_AF-A0A967Q9X7-F1
#
_entry.id   AF-A0A967Q9X7-F1
#
_cell.length_a   1.000
_cell.length_b   1.000
_cell.length_c   1.000
_cell.angle_alpha   90.00
_cell.angle_beta   90.00
_cell.angle_gamma   90.00
#
_symmetry.space_group_name_H-M   'P 1'
#
loop_
_entity.id
_entity.type
_entity.pdbx_description
1 polymer ?
#
loop_
_entity_poly.entity_id
_entity_poly.type
_entity_poly.pdbx_seq_one_letter_code
_entity_poly.pdbx_strand_id
1 'polypeptide(L)'
;AAHEEQLQPLRIQVEELYQALHAYAAGLESEPDRLETVNTRLAEVEKVTRRHGGDVEAALTRLAEAEQELAALEEVQDTLAAMDARVQALAGKLHSLCGKLSGRRK
;
A
#
# COMPACT_ATOMS: atom_id res chain seq x y z
N ALA A 1 34.29 -61.88 11.41
CA ALA A 1 34.91 -61.99 10.07
C ALA A 1 33.92 -61.61 8.96
N ALA A 2 33.05 -62.49 8.46
CA ALA A 2 32.19 -62.17 7.30
C ALA A 2 31.23 -60.98 7.50
N HIS A 3 30.60 -60.85 8.68
CA HIS A 3 29.73 -59.71 8.98
C HIS A 3 30.50 -58.39 9.17
N GLU A 4 31.75 -58.47 9.62
CA GLU A 4 32.61 -57.30 9.85
C GLU A 4 33.10 -56.72 8.51
N GLU A 5 33.37 -57.61 7.55
CA GLU A 5 33.70 -57.27 6.17
C GLU A 5 32.49 -56.67 5.42
N GLN A 6 31.27 -57.09 5.75
CA GLN A 6 30.03 -56.50 5.24
C GLN A 6 29.69 -55.14 5.88
N LEU A 7 30.05 -54.92 7.14
CA LEU A 7 29.74 -53.66 7.85
C LEU A 7 30.66 -52.50 7.46
N GLN A 8 31.91 -52.79 7.08
CA GLN A 8 32.86 -51.77 6.61
C GLN A 8 32.36 -50.92 5.43
N PRO A 9 31.91 -51.49 4.30
CA PRO A 9 31.41 -50.70 3.17
C PRO A 9 30.14 -49.92 3.51
N LEU A 10 29.24 -50.49 4.33
CA LEU A 10 28.06 -49.76 4.81
C LEU A 10 28.44 -48.54 5.66
N ARG A 11 29.45 -48.68 6.53
CA ARG A 11 29.95 -47.56 7.34
C ARG A 11 30.52 -46.45 6.48
N ILE A 12 31.35 -46.79 5.48
CA ILE A 12 31.92 -45.83 4.55
C ILE A 12 30.81 -45.09 3.79
N GLN A 13 29.80 -45.80 3.28
CA GLN A 13 28.67 -45.19 2.58
C GLN A 13 27.86 -44.23 3.47
N VAL A 14 27.65 -44.57 4.74
CA VAL A 14 26.97 -43.68 5.70
C VAL A 14 27.81 -42.43 5.95
N GLU A 15 29.14 -42.57 6.03
CA GLU A 15 30.05 -41.46 6.28
C GLU A 15 30.15 -40.52 5.07
N GLU A 16 30.16 -41.07 3.86
CA GLU A 16 30.06 -40.31 2.60
C GLU A 16 28.71 -39.56 2.51
N LEU A 17 27.60 -40.23 2.82
CA LEU A 17 26.28 -39.61 2.83
C LEU A 17 26.19 -38.48 3.85
N TYR A 18 26.75 -38.69 5.05
CA TYR A 18 26.83 -37.66 6.08
C TYR A 18 27.62 -36.44 5.60
N GLN A 19 28.78 -36.64 4.97
CA GLN A 19 29.60 -35.55 4.44
C GLN A 19 28.86 -34.78 3.34
N ALA A 20 28.17 -35.47 2.43
CA ALA A 20 27.36 -34.84 1.39
C ALA A 20 26.22 -34.00 1.97
N LEU A 21 25.51 -34.52 2.97
CA LEU A 21 24.41 -33.82 3.63
C LEU A 21 24.91 -32.60 4.42
N HIS A 22 26.08 -32.74 5.06
CA HIS A 22 26.72 -31.66 5.80
C HIS A 22 27.21 -30.54 4.88
N ALA A 23 27.83 -30.89 3.75
CA ALA A 23 28.24 -29.91 2.73
C ALA A 23 27.03 -29.17 2.12
N TYR A 24 25.94 -29.89 1.85
CA TYR A 24 24.69 -29.28 1.40
C TYR A 24 24.11 -28.32 2.44
N ALA A 25 24.04 -28.74 3.71
CA ALA A 25 23.57 -27.89 4.80
C ALA A 25 24.47 -26.67 5.03
N ALA A 26 25.78 -26.81 4.88
CA ALA A 26 26.73 -25.70 4.99
C ALA A 26 26.62 -24.71 3.81
N GLY A 27 26.20 -25.19 2.62
CA GLY A 27 25.91 -24.37 1.46
C GLY A 27 24.54 -23.68 1.51
N LEU A 28 23.66 -24.07 2.43
CA LEU A 28 22.47 -23.28 2.75
C LEU A 28 22.91 -22.02 3.51
N GLU A 29 23.19 -20.95 2.79
CA GLU A 29 23.15 -19.59 3.36
C GLU A 29 21.70 -19.30 3.78
N SER A 30 21.37 -19.64 5.03
CA SER A 30 20.09 -19.30 5.62
C SER A 30 20.19 -17.87 6.15
N GLU A 31 19.51 -16.95 5.49
CA GLU A 31 19.23 -15.61 6.02
C GLU A 31 17.77 -15.57 6.52
N PRO A 32 17.46 -16.21 7.67
CA PRO A 32 16.08 -16.30 8.18
C PRO A 32 15.46 -14.92 8.39
N ASP A 33 16.23 -13.95 8.89
CA ASP A 33 15.78 -12.58 9.11
C ASP A 33 15.39 -11.87 7.79
N ARG A 34 16.13 -12.13 6.71
CA ARG A 34 15.80 -11.59 5.39
C ARG A 34 14.55 -12.25 4.83
N LEU A 35 14.40 -13.56 5.00
CA LEU A 35 13.20 -14.28 4.57
C LEU A 35 11.96 -13.78 5.31
N GLU A 36 12.06 -13.58 6.62
CA GLU A 36 10.99 -12.98 7.43
C GLU A 36 10.63 -11.59 6.91
N THR A 37 11.63 -10.73 6.69
CA THR A 37 11.43 -9.38 6.13
C THR A 37 10.69 -9.40 4.79
N VAL A 38 11.07 -10.32 3.88
CA VAL A 38 10.41 -10.48 2.58
C VAL A 38 8.97 -10.95 2.75
N ASN A 39 8.72 -11.95 3.60
CA ASN A 39 7.38 -12.47 3.85
C ASN A 39 6.47 -11.42 4.47
N THR A 40 6.96 -10.61 5.41
CA THR A 40 6.20 -9.50 5.99
C THR A 40 5.80 -8.49 4.91
N ARG A 41 6.76 -8.06 4.06
CA ARG A 41 6.47 -7.15 2.95
C ARG A 41 5.47 -7.73 1.96
N LEU A 42 5.59 -9.02 1.64
CA LEU A 42 4.67 -9.69 0.73
C LEU A 42 3.24 -9.72 1.29
N ALA A 43 3.09 -10.03 2.58
CA ALA A 43 1.79 -10.03 3.25
C ALA A 43 1.12 -8.64 3.28
N GLU A 44 1.92 -7.57 3.43
CA GLU A 44 1.42 -6.20 3.32
C GLU A 44 0.90 -5.89 1.91
N VAL A 45 1.68 -6.26 0.88
CA VAL A 45 1.29 -6.09 -0.52
C VAL A 45 0.00 -6.87 -0.81
N GLU A 46 -0.08 -8.15 -0.43
CA GLU A 46 -1.29 -8.98 -0.62
C GLU A 46 -2.53 -8.39 0.05
N LYS A 47 -2.38 -7.79 1.23
CA LYS A 47 -3.49 -7.13 1.93
C LYS A 47 -4.00 -5.92 1.16
N VAL A 48 -3.11 -5.14 0.54
CA VAL A 48 -3.48 -3.99 -0.28
C VAL A 48 -4.12 -4.45 -1.58
N THR A 49 -3.47 -5.36 -2.32
CA THR A 49 -3.98 -5.82 -3.61
C THR A 49 -5.34 -6.51 -3.46
N ARG A 50 -5.54 -7.35 -2.43
CA ARG A 50 -6.84 -7.97 -2.13
C ARG A 50 -7.98 -6.96 -1.93
N ARG A 51 -7.69 -5.79 -1.37
CA ARG A 51 -8.69 -4.73 -1.16
C ARG A 51 -8.94 -3.89 -2.40
N HIS A 52 -7.97 -3.82 -3.32
CA HIS A 52 -7.96 -2.83 -4.40
C HIS A 52 -7.79 -3.42 -5.81
N GLY A 53 -8.18 -4.68 -6.05
CA GLY A 53 -8.32 -5.23 -7.41
C GLY A 53 -7.60 -6.54 -7.69
N GLY A 54 -6.97 -7.14 -6.68
CA GLY A 54 -6.35 -8.47 -6.76
C GLY A 54 -4.88 -8.47 -7.16
N ASP A 55 -4.40 -7.42 -7.82
CA ASP A 55 -3.00 -7.22 -8.17
C ASP A 55 -2.52 -5.79 -7.86
N VAL A 56 -1.21 -5.55 -8.06
CA VAL A 56 -0.55 -4.29 -7.73
C VAL A 56 -0.95 -3.19 -8.73
N GLU A 57 -1.11 -3.51 -10.01
CA GLU A 57 -1.46 -2.53 -11.04
C GLU A 57 -2.86 -1.96 -10.82
N ALA A 58 -3.83 -2.83 -10.50
CA ALA A 58 -5.18 -2.44 -10.14
C ALA A 58 -5.20 -1.60 -8.87
N ALA A 59 -4.40 -1.96 -7.86
CA ALA A 59 -4.29 -1.18 -6.62
C ALA A 59 -3.75 0.24 -6.87
N LEU A 60 -2.72 0.38 -7.71
CA LEU A 60 -2.16 1.68 -8.09
C LEU A 60 -3.12 2.49 -8.97
N THR A 61 -3.84 1.84 -9.88
CA THR A 61 -4.87 2.49 -10.69
C THR A 61 -5.97 3.08 -9.79
N ARG A 62 -6.44 2.28 -8.82
CA ARG A 62 -7.46 2.71 -7.86
C ARG A 62 -6.99 3.85 -6.95
N LEU A 63 -5.69 3.87 -6.61
CA LEU A 63 -5.09 4.99 -5.89
C LEU A 63 -5.15 6.27 -6.72
N ALA A 64 -4.72 6.22 -7.98
CA ALA A 64 -4.73 7.38 -8.87
C ALA A 64 -6.15 7.91 -9.12
N GLU A 65 -7.14 7.03 -9.28
CA GLU A 65 -8.55 7.41 -9.38
C GLU A 65 -9.04 8.13 -8.12
N ALA A 66 -8.71 7.60 -6.94
CA ALA A 66 -9.11 8.19 -5.66
C ALA A 66 -8.47 9.57 -5.42
N GLU A 67 -7.20 9.74 -5.83
CA GLU A 67 -6.50 11.03 -5.76
C GLU A 67 -7.15 12.07 -6.69
N GLN A 68 -7.57 11.67 -7.90
CA GLN A 68 -8.28 12.56 -8.82
C GLN A 68 -9.67 12.94 -8.30
N GLU A 69 -10.41 11.99 -7.74
CA GLU A 69 -11.72 12.24 -7.14
C GLU A 69 -11.61 13.22 -5.96
N LEU A 70 -10.60 13.03 -5.10
CA LEU A 70 -10.34 13.93 -3.97
C LEU A 70 -10.03 15.35 -4.45
N ALA A 71 -9.14 15.50 -5.43
CA ALA A 71 -8.79 16.81 -5.98
C ALA A 71 -10.01 17.53 -6.58
N ALA A 72 -10.88 16.79 -7.28
CA ALA A 72 -12.13 17.35 -7.83
C ALA A 72 -13.10 17.79 -6.71
N LEU A 73 -13.20 17.03 -5.62
CA LEU A 73 -14.03 17.40 -4.47
C LEU A 73 -13.51 18.66 -3.78
N GLU A 74 -12.19 18.79 -3.64
CA GLU A 74 -11.55 20.00 -3.09
C GLU A 74 -11.85 21.23 -3.96
N GLU A 75 -11.74 21.13 -5.29
CA GLU A 75 -12.08 22.22 -6.21
C GLU A 75 -13.56 22.64 -6.11
N VAL A 76 -14.47 21.68 -5.94
CA VAL A 76 -15.90 21.97 -5.74
C VAL A 76 -16.14 22.72 -4.42
N GLN A 77 -15.43 22.36 -3.35
CA GLN A 77 -15.53 23.06 -2.06
C GLN A 77 -15.06 24.51 -2.17
N ASP A 78 -13.94 24.75 -2.87
CA ASP A 78 -13.45 26.11 -3.11
C ASP A 78 -14.43 26.94 -3.94
N THR A 79 -15.03 26.32 -4.97
CA THR A 79 -16.03 26.97 -5.82
C THR A 79 -17.29 27.35 -5.03
N LEU A 80 -17.76 26.48 -4.15
CA LEU A 80 -18.89 26.75 -3.26
C LEU A 80 -18.59 27.91 -2.32
N ALA A 81 -17.42 27.92 -1.68
CA ALA A 81 -17.01 29.01 -0.81
C ALA A 81 -16.95 30.36 -1.54
N ALA A 82 -16.46 30.37 -2.78
CA ALA A 82 -16.44 31.56 -3.63
C ALA A 82 -17.85 32.04 -4.00
N MET A 83 -18.78 31.11 -4.30
CA MET A 83 -20.18 31.43 -4.57
C MET A 83 -20.88 32.02 -3.35
N ASP A 84 -20.68 31.45 -2.16
CA ASP A 84 -21.24 31.96 -0.91
C ASP A 84 -20.75 33.38 -0.61
N ALA A 85 -19.45 33.64 -0.76
CA ALA A 85 -18.88 34.97 -0.61
C ALA A 85 -19.52 35.98 -1.59
N ARG A 86 -19.78 35.55 -2.83
CA ARG A 86 -20.44 36.38 -3.85
C ARG A 86 -21.89 36.67 -3.51
N VAL A 87 -22.64 35.68 -3.00
CA VAL A 87 -24.02 35.84 -2.52
C VAL A 87 -24.07 36.86 -1.39
N GLN A 88 -23.18 36.74 -0.39
CA GLN A 88 -23.11 37.70 0.72
C GLN A 88 -22.80 39.11 0.23
N ALA A 89 -21.84 39.27 -0.69
CA ALA A 89 -21.48 40.57 -1.26
C ALA A 89 -22.66 41.21 -2.02
N LEU A 90 -23.40 40.43 -2.81
CA LEU A 90 -24.58 40.91 -3.54
C LEU A 90 -25.73 41.27 -2.59
N ALA A 91 -25.97 40.47 -1.56
CA ALA A 91 -26.96 40.76 -0.53
C ALA A 91 -26.64 42.08 0.19
N GLY A 92 -25.38 42.30 0.56
CA GLY A 92 -24.92 43.57 1.14
C GLY A 92 -25.12 44.76 0.20
N LYS A 93 -24.80 44.61 -1.10
CA LYS A 93 -25.07 45.64 -2.12
C LYS A 93 -26.55 45.96 -2.23
N LEU A 94 -27.40 44.94 -2.32
CA LEU A 94 -28.86 45.10 -2.40
C LEU A 94 -29.39 45.84 -1.17
N HIS A 95 -28.99 45.44 0.03
CA HIS A 95 -29.36 46.11 1.26
C HIS A 95 -28.98 47.60 1.25
N SER A 96 -27.75 47.92 0.82
CA SER A 96 -27.28 49.31 0.72
C SER A 96 -28.10 50.14 -0.28
N LEU A 97 -28.48 49.56 -1.43
CA LEU A 97 -29.26 50.24 -2.46
C LEU A 97 -30.70 50.47 -2.00
N CYS A 98 -31.32 49.48 -1.35
CA CYS A 98 -32.63 49.60 -0.73
C CYS A 98 -32.62 50.70 0.34
N GLY A 99 -31.59 50.77 1.18
CA GLY A 99 -31.41 51.83 2.18
C GLY A 99 -31.35 53.23 1.53
N LYS A 100 -30.56 53.39 0.47
CA LYS A 100 -30.47 54.65 -0.29
C LYS A 100 -31.81 55.05 -0.92
N LEU A 101 -32.54 54.09 -1.48
CA LEU A 101 -33.83 54.33 -2.12
C LEU A 101 -34.90 54.71 -1.11
N SER A 102 -34.93 54.05 0.05
CA SER A 102 -35.80 54.38 1.17
C SER A 102 -35.52 55.78 1.71
N GLY A 103 -34.23 56.13 1.88
CA GLY A 103 -33.81 57.46 2.32
C GLY A 103 -34.18 58.58 1.35
N ARG A 104 -34.28 58.31 0.04
CA ARG A 104 -34.75 59.26 -0.98
C ARG A 104 -36.28 59.37 -1.07
N ARG A 105 -37.02 58.42 -0.50
CA ARG A 105 -38.49 58.39 -0.49
C ARG A 105 -39.12 59.08 0.72
N LYS A 106 -38.34 59.35 1.77
CA LYS A 106 -38.70 60.23 2.88
C LYS A 106 -38.26 61.65 2.59
#